data_AF-A0A6N7S9H4-F1
#
_entry.id   AF-A0A6N7S9H4-F1
#
_cell.length_a   1.000
_cell.length_b   1.000
_cell.length_c   1.000
_cell.angle_alpha   90.00
_cell.angle_beta   90.00
_cell.angle_gamma   90.00
#
_symmetry.space_group_name_H-M   'P 1'
#
loop_
_entity.id
_entity.type
_entity.pdbx_description
1 polymer ?
#
loop_
_entity_poly.entity_id
_entity_poly.type
_entity_poly.pdbx_seq_one_letter_code
_entity_poly.pdbx_strand_id
1 'polypeptide(L)'
;MQKQKLKPCVEFVRPQKTNRLSLTTDWVFKHVMAHLDNRLALHSCLQSMQTGYPIREVNLNPNEEVVVFSAQKAIRYDIVGTINGNRNFNLEMQQRRKAKSEELRLLYYAARLFSGQSIRGKETDDLMSVWNIMITDFKVFAQQDMHVGNLFEMKAKTGIDLTDYFQLSIMEIEGALQLKEKEVSLLRPDEQWMAVFKFAGDPAQEKWIHAITRMNEGCRKAVERMMAIPAEMMEYIEETRRNIQMMEMQEQLNQARRSGLADGKEEGLREGRQKYLAKLIRSVQKKMHQGMSAAEIAEDWDEDIHLIQQIMFTFQFHPEWTMPQRIEILTKEKV
;
A
#
# COMPACT_ATOMS: atom_id res chain seq x y z
N MET A 1 -2.06 59.02 45.01
CA MET A 1 -1.05 58.00 44.64
C MET A 1 -1.41 56.68 45.29
N GLN A 2 -1.97 55.72 44.53
CA GLN A 2 -1.97 54.31 44.93
C GLN A 2 -1.62 53.48 43.70
N LYS A 3 -0.46 52.82 43.77
CA LYS A 3 0.11 51.96 42.74
C LYS A 3 -0.71 50.66 42.70
N GLN A 4 -1.35 50.38 41.57
CA GLN A 4 -1.89 49.05 41.29
C GLN A 4 -0.73 48.06 41.12
N LYS A 5 -0.69 47.05 42.00
CA LYS A 5 0.19 45.89 41.86
C LYS A 5 -0.30 45.05 40.67
N LEU A 6 0.54 44.91 39.64
CA LEU A 6 0.35 43.90 38.60
C LEU A 6 0.33 42.51 39.25
N LYS A 7 -0.66 41.69 38.87
CA LYS A 7 -0.66 40.25 39.16
C LYS A 7 0.41 39.55 38.29
N PRO A 8 1.10 38.52 38.82
CA PRO A 8 2.22 37.89 38.14
C PRO A 8 1.80 37.12 36.88
N CYS A 9 2.72 37.08 35.90
CA CYS A 9 2.66 36.24 34.71
C CYS A 9 2.26 34.81 35.07
N VAL A 10 1.30 34.28 34.32
CA VAL A 10 1.04 32.84 34.26
C VAL A 10 2.32 32.17 33.77
N GLU A 11 2.93 31.34 34.61
CA GLU A 11 4.06 30.49 34.25
C GLU A 11 3.66 29.59 33.07
N PHE A 12 4.49 29.60 32.02
CA PHE A 12 4.36 28.67 30.90
C PHE A 12 4.69 27.26 31.40
N VAL A 13 3.65 26.55 31.85
CA VAL A 13 3.68 25.11 31.98
C VAL A 13 3.77 24.54 30.56
N ARG A 14 4.97 24.16 30.11
CA ARG A 14 5.11 23.27 28.95
C ARG A 14 4.71 21.88 29.40
N PRO A 15 3.71 21.27 28.74
CA PRO A 15 3.95 19.91 28.31
C PRO A 15 3.27 19.54 26.98
N GLN A 16 3.87 18.52 26.37
CA GLN A 16 3.35 17.62 25.32
C GLN A 16 3.58 18.04 23.87
N LYS A 17 4.18 17.12 23.09
CA LYS A 17 4.23 17.16 21.64
C LYS A 17 2.81 17.33 21.13
N THR A 18 2.44 18.53 20.69
CA THR A 18 1.20 18.75 19.95
C THR A 18 1.36 17.99 18.63
N ASN A 19 0.59 16.92 18.43
CA ASN A 19 0.49 16.29 17.12
C ASN A 19 -0.04 17.35 16.15
N ARG A 20 0.87 17.86 15.32
CA ARG A 20 0.57 18.89 14.34
C ARG A 20 -0.37 18.31 13.29
N LEU A 21 -1.49 18.98 13.05
CA LEU A 21 -2.36 18.67 11.92
C LEU A 21 -1.60 18.87 10.61
N SER A 22 -1.68 17.87 9.74
CA SER A 22 -1.08 17.88 8.41
C SER A 22 -2.08 17.36 7.41
N LEU A 23 -2.22 18.03 6.26
CA LEU A 23 -3.02 17.55 5.14
C LEU A 23 -2.45 16.29 4.50
N THR A 24 -1.19 15.92 4.80
CA THR A 24 -0.62 14.65 4.34
C THR A 24 -1.08 13.46 5.18
N THR A 25 -1.67 13.71 6.36
CA THR A 25 -2.25 12.64 7.20
C THR A 25 -3.47 12.05 6.53
N ASP A 26 -3.41 10.76 6.20
CA ASP A 26 -4.45 9.99 5.47
C ASP A 26 -5.89 10.37 5.85
N TRP A 27 -6.23 10.33 7.14
CA TRP A 27 -7.57 10.67 7.58
C TRP A 27 -7.89 12.17 7.44
N VAL A 28 -6.95 13.06 7.76
CA VAL A 28 -7.14 14.52 7.62
C VAL A 28 -7.36 14.87 6.15
N PHE A 29 -6.57 14.28 5.26
CA PHE A 29 -6.73 14.41 3.81
C PHE A 29 -8.15 14.05 3.37
N LYS A 30 -8.61 12.84 3.71
CA LYS A 30 -9.96 12.35 3.40
C LYS A 30 -11.02 13.26 3.98
N HIS A 31 -10.89 13.65 5.24
CA HIS A 31 -11.85 14.50 5.94
C HIS A 31 -11.96 15.90 5.32
N VAL A 32 -10.85 16.48 4.86
CA VAL A 32 -10.82 17.84 4.29
C VAL A 32 -11.30 17.84 2.84
N MET A 33 -10.83 16.88 2.05
CA MET A 33 -11.00 16.88 0.59
C MET A 33 -12.26 16.16 0.13
N ALA A 34 -12.77 15.16 0.86
CA ALA A 34 -14.02 14.45 0.51
C ALA A 34 -15.26 15.00 1.23
N HIS A 35 -15.16 16.11 1.96
CA HIS A 35 -16.29 16.66 2.70
C HIS A 35 -17.34 17.28 1.76
N LEU A 36 -18.61 16.92 1.96
CA LEU A 36 -19.72 17.42 1.12
C LEU A 36 -19.86 18.95 1.17
N ASP A 37 -19.62 19.56 2.33
CA ASP A 37 -19.65 21.03 2.49
C ASP A 37 -18.37 21.73 2.02
N ASN A 38 -17.35 20.98 1.57
CA ASN A 38 -16.07 21.52 1.12
C ASN A 38 -15.73 21.15 -0.34
N ARG A 39 -16.76 21.10 -1.20
CA ARG A 39 -16.58 20.77 -2.63
C ARG A 39 -15.61 21.70 -3.35
N LEU A 40 -15.49 22.96 -2.90
CA LEU A 40 -14.60 23.94 -3.52
C LEU A 40 -13.11 23.60 -3.35
N ALA A 41 -12.71 23.02 -2.21
CA ALA A 41 -11.33 22.61 -2.00
C ALA A 41 -10.93 21.51 -3.01
N LEU A 42 -11.74 20.45 -3.12
CA LEU A 42 -11.48 19.37 -4.07
C LEU A 42 -11.54 19.86 -5.51
N HIS A 43 -12.56 20.63 -5.87
CA HIS A 43 -12.70 21.20 -7.21
C HIS A 43 -11.48 22.05 -7.60
N SER A 44 -11.08 22.99 -6.74
CA SER A 44 -9.92 23.86 -7.00
C SER A 44 -8.62 23.07 -7.08
N CYS A 45 -8.44 22.04 -6.25
CA CYS A 45 -7.28 21.15 -6.31
C CYS A 45 -7.19 20.42 -7.66
N LEU A 46 -8.27 19.76 -8.08
CA LEU A 46 -8.33 19.08 -9.37
C LEU A 46 -8.14 20.06 -10.53
N GLN A 47 -8.80 21.22 -10.49
CA GLN A 47 -8.68 22.23 -11.55
C GLN A 47 -7.26 22.79 -11.65
N SER A 48 -6.53 22.89 -10.52
CA SER A 48 -5.15 23.38 -10.49
C SER A 48 -4.17 22.48 -11.24
N MET A 49 -4.41 21.17 -11.23
CA MET A 49 -3.57 20.18 -11.91
C MET A 49 -3.93 20.02 -13.38
N GLN A 50 -5.14 20.41 -13.78
CA GLN A 50 -5.65 20.24 -15.14
C GLN A 50 -6.22 21.55 -15.71
N THR A 51 -5.38 22.57 -15.87
CA THR A 51 -5.80 23.91 -16.34
C THR A 51 -6.40 23.92 -17.75
N GLY A 52 -6.02 22.96 -18.60
CA GLY A 52 -6.54 22.80 -19.97
C GLY A 52 -7.90 22.10 -20.07
N TYR A 53 -8.46 21.58 -18.97
CA TYR A 53 -9.74 20.90 -18.95
C TYR A 53 -10.68 21.57 -17.93
N PRO A 54 -11.67 22.36 -18.38
CA PRO A 54 -12.59 23.04 -17.48
C PRO A 54 -13.44 22.05 -16.67
N ILE A 55 -13.22 22.02 -15.36
CA ILE A 55 -14.01 21.23 -14.41
C ILE A 55 -15.23 22.06 -14.02
N ARG A 56 -16.42 21.62 -14.45
CA ARG A 56 -17.71 22.27 -14.12
C ARG A 56 -18.37 21.60 -12.93
N GLU A 57 -18.22 20.28 -12.82
CA GLU A 57 -18.86 19.47 -11.79
C GLU A 57 -17.93 18.37 -11.31
N VAL A 58 -17.97 18.10 -9.99
CA VAL A 58 -17.26 17.00 -9.33
C VAL A 58 -18.25 16.28 -8.44
N ASN A 59 -18.50 15.00 -8.75
CA ASN A 59 -19.37 14.12 -7.98
C ASN A 59 -18.52 13.04 -7.30
N LEU A 60 -18.66 12.88 -5.99
CA LEU A 60 -17.96 11.84 -5.24
C LEU A 60 -18.72 10.52 -5.32
N ASN A 61 -17.97 9.43 -5.51
CA ASN A 61 -18.49 8.06 -5.53
C ASN A 61 -18.13 7.34 -4.22
N PRO A 62 -18.83 6.24 -3.86
CA PRO A 62 -18.39 5.36 -2.79
C PRO A 62 -16.95 4.90 -3.02
N ASN A 63 -16.12 4.96 -1.97
CA ASN A 63 -14.68 4.75 -2.08
C ASN A 63 -14.22 3.30 -1.92
N GLU A 64 -15.13 2.38 -1.61
CA GLU A 64 -14.88 0.95 -1.54
C GLU A 64 -15.57 0.25 -2.72
N GLU A 65 -14.79 -0.52 -3.49
CA GLU A 65 -15.37 -1.38 -4.52
C GLU A 65 -16.07 -2.59 -3.86
N VAL A 66 -17.19 -2.99 -4.44
CA VAL A 66 -17.81 -4.28 -4.10
C VAL A 66 -16.90 -5.39 -4.63
N VAL A 67 -16.40 -6.23 -3.71
CA VAL A 67 -15.62 -7.42 -4.06
C VAL A 67 -16.55 -8.44 -4.71
N VAL A 68 -16.30 -8.77 -5.98
CA VAL A 68 -17.20 -9.60 -6.79
C VAL A 68 -16.87 -11.10 -6.62
N PHE A 69 -15.62 -11.45 -6.30
CA PHE A 69 -15.20 -12.83 -6.04
C PHE A 69 -14.03 -12.89 -5.04
N SER A 70 -13.87 -14.03 -4.36
CA SER A 70 -13.00 -14.18 -3.18
C SER A 70 -11.51 -13.91 -3.42
N ALA A 71 -11.01 -14.10 -4.64
CA ALA A 71 -9.62 -13.84 -4.99
C ALA A 71 -9.35 -12.39 -5.44
N GLN A 72 -10.39 -11.56 -5.57
CA GLN A 72 -10.23 -10.17 -5.97
C GLN A 72 -9.64 -9.35 -4.81
N LYS A 73 -8.57 -8.60 -5.09
CA LYS A 73 -8.04 -7.63 -4.15
C LYS A 73 -9.07 -6.53 -3.93
N ALA A 74 -9.55 -6.38 -2.70
CA ALA A 74 -10.39 -5.25 -2.32
C ALA A 74 -9.62 -3.94 -2.52
N ILE A 75 -10.27 -2.98 -3.19
CA ILE A 75 -9.71 -1.65 -3.42
C ILE A 75 -10.54 -0.67 -2.61
N ARG A 76 -9.83 0.10 -1.79
CA ARG A 76 -10.36 1.25 -1.10
C ARG A 76 -9.59 2.46 -1.58
N TYR A 77 -10.26 3.26 -2.38
CA TYR A 77 -9.78 4.54 -2.86
C TYR A 77 -9.78 5.55 -1.72
N ASP A 78 -8.86 6.51 -1.77
CA ASP A 78 -8.90 7.62 -0.82
C ASP A 78 -10.06 8.56 -1.15
N ILE A 79 -10.08 9.07 -2.39
CA ILE A 79 -11.12 9.96 -2.92
C ILE A 79 -11.35 9.59 -4.38
N VAL A 80 -12.54 9.10 -4.69
CA VAL A 80 -12.94 8.67 -6.04
C VAL A 80 -14.23 9.36 -6.43
N GLY A 81 -14.36 9.66 -7.71
CA GLY A 81 -15.54 10.34 -8.21
C GLY A 81 -15.55 10.48 -9.72
N THR A 82 -16.47 11.31 -10.21
CA THR A 82 -16.67 11.60 -11.61
C THR A 82 -16.68 13.12 -11.82
N ILE A 83 -15.91 13.57 -12.80
CA ILE A 83 -15.83 14.95 -13.28
C ILE A 83 -16.69 15.08 -14.54
N ASN A 84 -17.51 16.13 -14.60
CA ASN A 84 -18.34 16.51 -15.76
C ASN A 84 -19.22 15.36 -16.33
N GLY A 85 -19.44 14.28 -15.58
CA GLY A 85 -20.18 13.10 -16.02
C GLY A 85 -19.48 12.20 -17.03
N ASN A 86 -18.22 12.47 -17.42
CA ASN A 86 -17.53 11.71 -18.47
C ASN A 86 -16.07 11.33 -18.14
N ARG A 87 -15.58 11.69 -16.96
CA ARG A 87 -14.23 11.37 -16.52
C ARG A 87 -14.23 10.91 -15.08
N ASN A 88 -13.94 9.64 -14.84
CA ASN A 88 -13.67 9.14 -13.51
C ASN A 88 -12.31 9.64 -13.02
N PHE A 89 -12.22 9.98 -11.74
CA PHE A 89 -10.94 10.30 -11.10
C PHE A 89 -10.74 9.51 -9.82
N ASN A 90 -9.47 9.29 -9.51
CA ASN A 90 -9.04 8.83 -8.19
C ASN A 90 -7.90 9.74 -7.72
N LEU A 91 -7.92 10.11 -6.44
CA LEU A 91 -6.95 11.01 -5.83
C LEU A 91 -6.44 10.40 -4.52
N GLU A 92 -5.14 10.10 -4.48
CA GLU A 92 -4.46 9.38 -3.40
C GLU A 92 -3.40 10.26 -2.72
N MET A 93 -3.20 10.08 -1.40
CA MET A 93 -2.14 10.76 -0.64
C MET A 93 -1.16 9.75 -0.04
N GLN A 94 0.14 9.87 -0.34
CA GLN A 94 1.18 8.95 0.16
C GLN A 94 2.33 9.70 0.86
N GLN A 95 2.48 9.49 2.17
CA GLN A 95 3.57 10.09 2.96
C GLN A 95 4.90 9.35 2.86
N ARG A 96 4.87 8.05 2.56
CA ARG A 96 6.06 7.19 2.60
C ARG A 96 6.08 6.29 1.39
N ARG A 97 7.25 6.20 0.76
CA ARG A 97 7.49 5.21 -0.29
C ARG A 97 7.54 3.82 0.32
N LYS A 98 6.66 2.93 -0.13
CA LYS A 98 6.82 1.49 0.04
C LYS A 98 7.55 0.96 -1.20
N ALA A 99 8.56 0.11 -1.01
CA ALA A 99 9.43 -0.32 -2.11
C ALA A 99 8.62 -1.04 -3.23
N LYS A 100 8.83 -0.62 -4.49
CA LYS A 100 8.25 -1.19 -5.73
C LYS A 100 6.70 -1.24 -5.86
N SER A 101 5.92 -0.69 -4.93
CA SER A 101 4.45 -0.87 -4.92
C SER A 101 3.62 0.32 -5.41
N GLU A 102 4.10 1.56 -5.30
CA GLU A 102 3.22 2.73 -5.44
C GLU A 102 2.91 3.07 -6.91
N GLU A 103 3.90 2.99 -7.80
CA GLU A 103 3.70 3.22 -9.24
C GLU A 103 2.80 2.11 -9.85
N LEU A 104 3.01 0.87 -9.41
CA LEU A 104 2.14 -0.26 -9.79
C LEU A 104 0.73 -0.12 -9.20
N ARG A 105 0.59 0.39 -7.96
CA ARG A 105 -0.72 0.70 -7.35
C ARG A 105 -1.46 1.75 -8.17
N LEU A 106 -0.77 2.82 -8.59
CA LEU A 106 -1.35 3.86 -9.43
C LEU A 106 -1.90 3.27 -10.75
N LEU A 107 -1.11 2.45 -11.43
CA LEU A 107 -1.55 1.80 -12.67
C LEU A 107 -2.71 0.83 -12.42
N TYR A 108 -2.59 -0.02 -11.40
CA TYR A 108 -3.61 -1.01 -11.04
C TYR A 108 -4.95 -0.35 -10.71
N TYR A 109 -4.93 0.72 -9.93
CA TYR A 109 -6.14 1.46 -9.51
C TYR A 109 -6.83 2.14 -10.68
N ALA A 110 -6.06 2.70 -11.60
CA ALA A 110 -6.60 3.31 -12.81
C ALA A 110 -7.23 2.25 -13.73
N ALA A 111 -6.58 1.10 -13.91
CA ALA A 111 -7.10 0.00 -14.73
C ALA A 111 -8.39 -0.59 -14.14
N ARG A 112 -8.48 -0.66 -12.81
CA ARG A 112 -9.67 -1.11 -12.08
C ARG A 112 -10.82 -0.12 -12.19
N LEU A 113 -10.55 1.17 -12.02
CA LEU A 113 -11.54 2.22 -12.21
C LEU A 113 -12.07 2.28 -13.65
N PHE A 114 -11.21 1.98 -14.63
CA PHE A 114 -11.59 1.92 -16.04
C PHE A 114 -12.46 0.70 -16.36
N SER A 115 -12.00 -0.50 -15.97
CA SER A 115 -12.68 -1.77 -16.25
C SER A 115 -13.90 -2.06 -15.38
N GLY A 116 -14.01 -1.41 -14.21
CA GLY A 116 -15.11 -1.57 -13.27
C GLY A 116 -16.39 -0.82 -13.65
N GLN A 117 -16.40 -0.11 -14.78
CA GLN A 117 -17.56 0.65 -15.23
C GLN A 117 -18.72 -0.25 -15.64
N SER A 118 -19.95 0.19 -15.36
CA SER A 118 -21.17 -0.51 -15.77
C SER A 118 -21.50 -0.24 -17.24
N ILE A 119 -20.82 -0.96 -18.13
CA ILE A 119 -20.90 -0.83 -19.59
C ILE A 119 -21.53 -2.04 -20.31
N ARG A 120 -22.14 -2.97 -19.57
CA ARG A 120 -22.81 -4.13 -20.19
C ARG A 120 -23.92 -3.65 -21.13
N GLY A 121 -23.83 -4.01 -22.42
CA GLY A 121 -24.80 -3.62 -23.45
C GLY A 121 -24.66 -2.17 -23.94
N LYS A 122 -23.55 -1.50 -23.60
CA LYS A 122 -23.18 -0.17 -24.08
C LYS A 122 -22.04 -0.26 -25.11
N GLU A 123 -21.87 0.79 -25.90
CA GLU A 123 -20.78 0.88 -26.88
C GLU A 123 -19.45 1.23 -26.20
N THR A 124 -18.34 1.02 -26.90
CA THR A 124 -17.00 1.39 -26.39
C THR A 124 -16.91 2.89 -26.11
N ASP A 125 -17.60 3.71 -26.91
CA ASP A 125 -17.60 5.17 -26.79
C ASP A 125 -18.34 5.66 -25.52
N ASP A 126 -19.12 4.79 -24.85
CA ASP A 126 -19.78 5.10 -23.58
C ASP A 126 -18.85 4.97 -22.36
N LEU A 127 -17.59 4.55 -22.56
CA LEU A 127 -16.59 4.50 -21.50
C LEU A 127 -16.23 5.91 -21.02
N MET A 128 -16.24 6.12 -19.71
CA MET A 128 -15.66 7.32 -19.12
C MET A 128 -14.13 7.19 -19.10
N SER A 129 -13.47 8.30 -19.42
CA SER A 129 -12.01 8.41 -19.23
C SER A 129 -11.63 8.32 -17.75
N VAL A 130 -10.38 7.97 -17.45
CA VAL A 130 -9.86 7.82 -16.10
C VAL A 130 -8.67 8.76 -15.88
N TRP A 131 -8.71 9.48 -14.77
CA TRP A 131 -7.60 10.27 -14.27
C TRP A 131 -7.20 9.83 -12.86
N ASN A 132 -6.08 9.14 -12.73
CA ASN A 132 -5.59 8.68 -11.44
C ASN A 132 -4.41 9.54 -10.98
N ILE A 133 -4.54 10.12 -9.79
CA ILE A 133 -3.66 11.13 -9.24
C ILE A 133 -3.07 10.62 -7.92
N MET A 134 -1.77 10.76 -7.76
CA MET A 134 -1.10 10.47 -6.50
C MET A 134 -0.29 11.67 -6.03
N ILE A 135 -0.61 12.18 -4.85
CA ILE A 135 0.17 13.20 -4.17
C ILE A 135 1.17 12.49 -3.25
N THR A 136 2.46 12.77 -3.39
CA THR A 136 3.53 12.12 -2.62
C THR A 136 4.33 13.12 -1.81
N ASP A 137 4.55 12.83 -0.53
CA ASP A 137 5.51 13.56 0.31
C ASP A 137 6.92 12.95 0.24
N PHE A 138 7.27 12.46 -0.95
CA PHE A 138 8.59 11.93 -1.29
C PHE A 138 8.79 12.01 -2.81
N LYS A 139 10.05 12.04 -3.24
CA LYS A 139 10.45 11.93 -4.64
C LYS A 139 10.26 10.50 -5.16
N VAL A 140 9.33 10.34 -6.09
CA VAL A 140 9.18 9.13 -6.91
C VAL A 140 10.34 9.07 -7.90
N PHE A 141 10.65 10.19 -8.56
CA PHE A 141 11.68 10.31 -9.61
C PHE A 141 13.03 10.86 -9.10
N ALA A 142 13.55 10.30 -8.01
CA ALA A 142 14.76 10.77 -7.32
C ALA A 142 16.06 10.85 -8.17
N GLN A 143 16.10 10.17 -9.33
CA GLN A 143 17.26 10.15 -10.23
C GLN A 143 17.27 11.27 -11.28
N GLN A 144 16.21 12.09 -11.33
CA GLN A 144 16.11 13.17 -12.28
C GLN A 144 16.32 14.49 -11.54
N ASP A 145 17.44 15.18 -11.82
CA ASP A 145 17.66 16.60 -11.45
C ASP A 145 16.72 17.52 -12.28
N MET A 146 15.45 17.15 -12.40
CA MET A 146 14.44 17.98 -13.05
C MET A 146 14.00 19.04 -12.05
N HIS A 147 14.75 20.13 -12.03
CA HIS A 147 14.41 21.40 -11.35
C HIS A 147 13.16 22.10 -11.92
N VAL A 148 12.35 21.42 -12.74
CA VAL A 148 11.23 22.04 -13.46
C VAL A 148 9.99 21.18 -13.31
N GLY A 149 9.21 21.49 -12.27
CA GLY A 149 7.89 20.91 -12.04
C GLY A 149 7.90 19.73 -11.08
N ASN A 150 6.91 19.73 -10.18
CA ASN A 150 6.68 18.64 -9.24
C ASN A 150 5.36 17.92 -9.54
N LEU A 151 4.76 18.20 -10.70
CA LEU A 151 3.59 17.52 -11.24
C LEU A 151 4.05 16.77 -12.49
N PHE A 152 4.00 15.44 -12.43
CA PHE A 152 4.44 14.54 -13.48
C PHE A 152 3.25 13.84 -14.10
N GLU A 153 3.31 13.59 -15.40
CA GLU A 153 2.28 12.87 -16.14
C GLU A 153 2.88 11.73 -16.96
N MET A 154 2.15 10.61 -17.07
CA MET A 154 2.50 9.57 -18.01
C MET A 154 2.16 10.03 -19.44
N LYS A 155 3.18 10.10 -20.31
CA LYS A 155 3.05 10.51 -21.71
C LYS A 155 3.72 9.51 -22.65
N ALA A 156 3.23 9.41 -23.88
CA ALA A 156 3.91 8.68 -24.93
C ALA A 156 5.29 9.30 -25.22
N LYS A 157 6.27 8.46 -25.58
CA LYS A 157 7.64 8.91 -25.89
C LYS A 157 7.69 9.95 -27.02
N THR A 158 6.74 9.89 -27.94
CA THR A 158 6.60 10.83 -29.08
C THR A 158 5.96 12.16 -28.68
N GLY A 159 5.39 12.27 -27.47
CA GLY A 159 4.52 13.37 -27.07
C GLY A 159 3.10 13.30 -27.65
N ILE A 160 2.82 12.29 -28.49
CA ILE A 160 1.49 12.04 -29.07
C ILE A 160 0.91 10.83 -28.37
N ASP A 161 -0.05 11.06 -27.48
CA ASP A 161 -0.70 10.01 -26.72
C ASP A 161 -1.59 9.15 -27.63
N LEU A 162 -1.65 7.84 -27.34
CA LEU A 162 -2.50 6.90 -28.08
C LEU A 162 -3.99 7.21 -27.88
N THR A 163 -4.36 7.63 -26.66
CA THR A 163 -5.71 8.03 -26.25
C THR A 163 -5.59 9.03 -25.10
N ASP A 164 -6.61 9.85 -24.88
CA ASP A 164 -6.78 10.69 -23.68
C ASP A 164 -7.63 10.02 -22.58
N TYR A 165 -8.05 8.78 -22.80
CA TYR A 165 -8.91 8.00 -21.89
C TYR A 165 -8.20 7.59 -20.59
N PHE A 166 -6.87 7.66 -20.52
CA PHE A 166 -6.11 7.22 -19.36
C PHE A 166 -5.01 8.22 -19.03
N GLN A 167 -5.18 8.96 -17.93
CA GLN A 167 -4.19 9.93 -17.44
C GLN A 167 -3.71 9.49 -16.05
N LEU A 168 -2.39 9.44 -15.88
CA LEU A 168 -1.74 9.20 -14.59
C LEU A 168 -0.93 10.42 -14.22
N SER A 169 -1.18 10.98 -13.04
CA SER A 169 -0.47 12.17 -12.56
C SER A 169 0.13 11.93 -11.17
N ILE A 170 1.34 12.44 -10.94
CA ILE A 170 2.03 12.38 -9.64
C ILE A 170 2.41 13.80 -9.22
N MET A 171 1.97 14.25 -8.04
CA MET A 171 2.36 15.52 -7.44
C MET A 171 3.34 15.29 -6.27
N GLU A 172 4.61 15.59 -6.45
CA GLU A 172 5.67 15.44 -5.45
C GLU A 172 5.78 16.67 -4.54
N ILE A 173 5.03 16.70 -3.46
CA ILE A 173 5.00 17.85 -2.53
C ILE A 173 6.25 17.98 -1.65
N GLU A 174 7.13 16.98 -1.64
CA GLU A 174 8.45 17.08 -0.99
C GLU A 174 9.25 18.28 -1.51
N GLY A 175 9.14 18.56 -2.82
CA GLY A 175 9.80 19.68 -3.49
C GLY A 175 9.23 21.06 -3.15
N ALA A 176 8.13 21.16 -2.39
CA ALA A 176 7.44 22.42 -2.13
C ALA A 176 8.31 23.46 -1.40
N LEU A 177 9.39 23.06 -0.72
CA LEU A 177 10.31 24.00 -0.07
C LEU A 177 10.99 24.94 -1.08
N GLN A 178 11.27 24.45 -2.30
CA GLN A 178 11.92 25.22 -3.37
C GLN A 178 11.03 26.36 -3.88
N LEU A 179 9.70 26.23 -3.71
CA LEU A 179 8.74 27.26 -4.14
C LEU A 179 8.85 28.55 -3.34
N LYS A 180 9.53 28.54 -2.18
CA LYS A 180 9.74 29.76 -1.37
C LYS A 180 10.68 30.77 -2.01
N GLU A 181 11.44 30.36 -3.02
CA GLU A 181 12.27 31.26 -3.82
C GLU A 181 11.42 32.14 -4.76
N LYS A 182 10.15 31.76 -4.98
CA LYS A 182 9.18 32.52 -5.79
C LYS A 182 8.31 33.39 -4.91
N GLU A 183 7.95 34.56 -5.42
CA GLU A 183 6.88 35.35 -4.81
C GLU A 183 5.55 34.59 -4.89
N VAL A 184 4.74 34.71 -3.84
CA VAL A 184 3.43 34.02 -3.73
C VAL A 184 2.51 34.36 -4.91
N SER A 185 2.59 35.60 -5.40
CA SER A 185 1.83 36.09 -6.56
C SER A 185 2.17 35.38 -7.88
N LEU A 186 3.38 34.81 -7.97
CA LEU A 186 3.90 34.13 -9.16
C LEU A 186 3.74 32.60 -9.08
N LEU A 187 3.26 32.07 -7.94
CA LEU A 187 2.99 30.65 -7.81
C LEU A 187 1.81 30.26 -8.69
N ARG A 188 2.01 29.23 -9.52
CA ARG A 188 0.91 28.62 -10.27
C ARG A 188 -0.10 27.96 -9.31
N PRO A 189 -1.36 27.75 -9.73
CA PRO A 189 -2.36 27.10 -8.89
C PRO A 189 -1.93 25.73 -8.33
N ASP A 190 -1.25 24.90 -9.12
CA ASP A 190 -0.70 23.61 -8.67
C ASP A 190 0.36 23.79 -7.58
N GLU A 191 1.26 24.77 -7.74
CA GLU A 191 2.30 25.10 -6.77
C GLU A 191 1.73 25.64 -5.45
N GLN A 192 0.63 26.40 -5.52
CA GLN A 192 -0.10 26.85 -4.33
C GLN A 192 -0.67 25.67 -3.54
N TRP A 193 -1.30 24.71 -4.24
CA TRP A 193 -1.82 23.48 -3.61
C TRP A 193 -0.71 22.62 -3.03
N MET A 194 0.41 22.47 -3.73
CA MET A 194 1.58 21.77 -3.21
C MET A 194 2.07 22.34 -1.88
N ALA A 195 2.23 23.66 -1.80
CA ALA A 195 2.67 24.33 -0.59
C ALA A 195 1.67 24.12 0.55
N VAL A 196 0.36 24.21 0.27
CA VAL A 196 -0.71 23.98 1.24
C VAL A 196 -0.69 22.54 1.74
N PHE A 197 -0.61 21.53 0.86
CA PHE A 197 -0.51 20.14 1.29
C PHE A 197 0.70 19.90 2.20
N LYS A 198 1.87 20.44 1.84
CA LYS A 198 3.12 20.21 2.58
C LYS A 198 3.19 20.95 3.91
N PHE A 199 2.69 22.18 3.96
CA PHE A 199 3.01 23.11 5.05
C PHE A 199 1.80 23.66 5.80
N ALA A 200 0.56 23.32 5.43
CA ALA A 200 -0.58 23.64 6.28
C ALA A 200 -0.36 23.06 7.69
N GLY A 201 -0.73 23.85 8.71
CA GLY A 201 -0.51 23.49 10.11
C GLY A 201 0.92 23.71 10.62
N ASP A 202 1.87 24.17 9.78
CA ASP A 202 3.22 24.55 10.24
C ASP A 202 3.21 25.95 10.85
N PRO A 203 3.51 26.12 12.15
CA PRO A 203 3.68 27.46 12.71
C PRO A 203 4.81 28.25 12.03
N ALA A 204 5.85 27.56 11.55
CA ALA A 204 6.96 28.21 10.85
C ALA A 204 6.59 28.66 9.43
N GLN A 205 5.50 28.15 8.85
CA GLN A 205 5.05 28.50 7.49
C GLN A 205 3.71 29.24 7.46
N GLU A 206 3.13 29.53 8.62
CA GLU A 206 1.81 30.14 8.77
C GLU A 206 1.64 31.40 7.91
N LYS A 207 2.61 32.33 7.96
CA LYS A 207 2.57 33.56 7.14
C LYS A 207 2.51 33.29 5.64
N TRP A 208 3.26 32.29 5.17
CA TRP A 208 3.33 31.95 3.76
C TRP A 208 2.03 31.26 3.29
N ILE A 209 1.50 30.33 4.09
CA ILE A 209 0.21 29.69 3.83
C ILE A 209 -0.94 30.71 3.88
N HIS A 210 -0.91 31.68 4.80
CA HIS A 210 -1.90 32.77 4.81
C HIS A 210 -1.86 33.63 3.55
N ALA A 211 -0.67 33.90 3.00
CA ALA A 211 -0.57 34.62 1.74
C ALA A 211 -1.21 33.83 0.58
N ILE A 212 -0.94 32.53 0.50
CA ILE A 212 -1.52 31.64 -0.53
C ILE A 212 -3.06 31.57 -0.42
N THR A 213 -3.57 31.37 0.80
CA THR A 213 -5.03 31.25 1.03
C THR A 213 -5.81 32.54 0.75
N ARG A 214 -5.16 33.72 0.77
CA ARG A 214 -5.77 34.97 0.31
C ARG A 214 -5.98 35.02 -1.21
N MET A 215 -5.14 34.31 -1.96
CA MET A 215 -5.18 34.28 -3.43
C MET A 215 -5.99 33.10 -3.98
N ASN A 216 -6.04 32.00 -3.23
CA ASN A 216 -6.72 30.77 -3.66
C ASN A 216 -7.77 30.37 -2.63
N GLU A 217 -9.03 30.57 -2.99
CA GLU A 217 -10.16 30.26 -2.12
C GLU A 217 -10.28 28.76 -1.82
N GLY A 218 -9.95 27.89 -2.76
CA GLY A 218 -9.96 26.44 -2.54
C GLY A 218 -8.96 26.03 -1.46
N CYS A 219 -7.73 26.57 -1.54
CA CYS A 219 -6.71 26.37 -0.50
C CYS A 219 -7.19 26.91 0.86
N ARG A 220 -7.81 28.10 0.88
CA ARG A 220 -8.38 28.68 2.11
C ARG A 220 -9.39 27.73 2.75
N LYS A 221 -10.34 27.22 1.96
CA LYS A 221 -11.35 26.28 2.44
C LYS A 221 -10.77 24.97 2.97
N ALA A 222 -9.72 24.46 2.33
CA ALA A 222 -9.00 23.28 2.82
C ALA A 222 -8.36 23.55 4.19
N VAL A 223 -7.67 24.69 4.35
CA VAL A 223 -7.01 25.07 5.61
C VAL A 223 -8.05 25.35 6.71
N GLU A 224 -9.09 26.13 6.42
CA GLU A 224 -10.20 26.39 7.37
C GLU A 224 -10.81 25.08 7.88
N ARG A 225 -11.07 24.13 6.97
CA ARG A 225 -11.66 22.84 7.35
C ARG A 225 -10.71 22.00 8.18
N MET A 226 -9.42 21.96 7.82
CA MET A 226 -8.41 21.25 8.61
C MET A 226 -8.33 21.81 10.03
N MET A 227 -8.33 23.14 10.18
CA MET A 227 -8.23 23.80 11.49
C MET A 227 -9.52 23.68 12.31
N ALA A 228 -10.66 23.43 11.65
CA ALA A 228 -11.95 23.20 12.31
C ALA A 228 -12.10 21.76 12.84
N ILE A 229 -11.13 20.86 12.62
CA ILE A 229 -11.17 19.50 13.15
C ILE A 229 -11.01 19.57 14.68
N PRO A 230 -11.99 19.06 15.47
CA PRO A 230 -11.89 19.04 16.92
C PRO A 230 -10.71 18.20 17.41
N ALA A 231 -10.04 18.64 18.48
CA ALA A 231 -8.90 17.93 19.05
C ALA A 231 -9.30 16.54 19.58
N GLU A 232 -10.51 16.40 20.11
CA GLU A 232 -11.06 15.14 20.62
C GLU A 232 -11.28 14.13 19.49
N MET A 233 -11.72 14.62 18.31
CA MET A 233 -11.86 13.77 17.13
C MET A 233 -10.50 13.24 16.69
N MET A 234 -9.46 14.10 16.68
CA MET A 234 -8.09 13.68 16.36
C MET A 234 -7.56 12.62 17.31
N GLU A 235 -7.73 12.82 18.62
CA GLU A 235 -7.30 11.86 19.64
C GLU A 235 -7.99 10.51 19.45
N TYR A 236 -9.31 10.52 19.25
CA TYR A 236 -10.10 9.32 18.96
C TYR A 236 -9.62 8.56 17.72
N ILE A 237 -9.31 9.27 16.63
CA ILE A 237 -8.85 8.64 15.38
C ILE A 237 -7.45 8.07 15.54
N GLU A 238 -6.56 8.79 16.20
CA GLU A 238 -5.23 8.28 16.48
C GLU A 238 -5.26 7.05 17.40
N GLU A 239 -6.09 7.07 18.44
CA GLU A 239 -6.31 5.92 19.32
C GLU A 239 -6.88 4.73 18.54
N THR A 240 -7.92 4.96 17.74
CA THR A 240 -8.51 3.93 16.88
C THR A 240 -7.47 3.34 15.92
N ARG A 241 -6.63 4.18 15.30
CA ARG A 241 -5.55 3.74 14.41
C ARG A 241 -4.50 2.92 15.14
N ARG A 242 -4.08 3.34 16.34
CA ARG A 242 -3.15 2.57 17.19
C ARG A 242 -3.75 1.21 17.52
N ASN A 243 -5.02 1.17 17.90
CA ASN A 243 -5.72 -0.08 18.24
C ASN A 243 -5.80 -1.03 17.04
N ILE A 244 -6.20 -0.53 15.86
CA ILE A 244 -6.22 -1.32 14.62
C ILE A 244 -4.82 -1.85 14.28
N GLN A 245 -3.78 -0.99 14.33
CA GLN A 245 -2.41 -1.41 14.07
C GLN A 245 -1.91 -2.48 15.04
N MET A 246 -2.25 -2.36 16.33
CA MET A 246 -1.92 -3.38 17.33
C MET A 246 -2.64 -4.70 17.04
N MET A 247 -3.93 -4.65 16.66
CA MET A 247 -4.69 -5.84 16.28
C MET A 247 -4.10 -6.53 15.05
N GLU A 248 -3.82 -5.78 13.98
CA GLU A 248 -3.20 -6.30 12.75
C GLU A 248 -1.82 -6.90 13.03
N MET A 249 -1.00 -6.23 13.85
CA MET A 249 0.32 -6.75 14.25
C MET A 249 0.18 -8.05 15.05
N GLN A 250 -0.78 -8.13 15.97
CA GLN A 250 -1.04 -9.34 16.75
C GLN A 250 -1.51 -10.49 15.85
N GLU A 251 -2.36 -10.20 14.87
CA GLU A 251 -2.82 -11.19 13.88
C GLU A 251 -1.66 -11.70 13.02
N GLN A 252 -0.81 -10.81 12.51
CA GLN A 252 0.40 -11.17 11.76
C GLN A 252 1.35 -12.04 12.59
N LEU A 253 1.59 -11.69 13.85
CA LEU A 253 2.42 -12.50 14.76
C LEU A 253 1.80 -13.88 15.01
N ASN A 254 0.48 -13.95 15.18
CA ASN A 254 -0.22 -15.22 15.34
C ASN A 254 -0.14 -16.07 14.08
N GLN A 255 -0.28 -15.48 12.89
CA GLN A 255 -0.15 -16.16 11.61
C GLN A 255 1.28 -16.66 11.40
N ALA A 256 2.29 -15.83 11.66
CA ALA A 256 3.70 -16.21 11.58
C ALA A 256 4.03 -17.36 12.55
N ARG A 257 3.48 -17.32 13.78
CA ARG A 257 3.64 -18.40 14.75
C ARG A 257 2.97 -19.70 14.29
N ARG A 258 1.78 -19.63 13.70
CA ARG A 258 1.08 -20.80 13.15
C ARG A 258 1.85 -21.40 11.98
N SER A 259 2.34 -20.57 11.06
CA SER A 259 3.18 -21.00 9.93
C SER A 259 4.45 -21.67 10.44
N GLY A 260 5.21 -21.01 11.32
CA GLY A 260 6.44 -21.58 11.87
C GLY A 260 6.23 -22.89 12.64
N LEU A 261 5.08 -23.06 13.30
CA LEU A 261 4.74 -24.31 13.97
C LEU A 261 4.33 -25.42 12.98
N ALA A 262 3.66 -25.07 11.88
CA ALA A 262 3.35 -26.00 10.80
C ALA A 262 4.63 -26.45 10.09
N ASP A 263 5.49 -25.50 9.69
CA ASP A 263 6.77 -25.76 9.04
C ASP A 263 7.69 -26.61 9.94
N GLY A 264 7.76 -26.28 11.24
CA GLY A 264 8.54 -27.05 12.21
C GLY A 264 8.02 -28.47 12.43
N LYS A 265 6.69 -28.67 12.38
CA LYS A 265 6.09 -30.01 12.46
C LYS A 265 6.38 -30.83 11.21
N GLU A 266 6.28 -30.22 10.04
CA GLU A 266 6.59 -30.85 8.75
C GLU A 266 8.06 -31.25 8.67
N GLU A 267 8.97 -30.34 9.05
CA GLU A 267 10.40 -30.64 9.08
C GLU A 267 10.74 -31.74 10.10
N GLY A 268 10.11 -31.72 11.28
CA GLY A 268 10.27 -32.78 12.28
C GLY A 268 9.79 -34.15 11.79
N LEU A 269 8.65 -34.20 11.07
CA LEU A 269 8.16 -35.42 10.44
C LEU A 269 9.09 -35.91 9.33
N ARG A 270 9.60 -34.98 8.50
CA ARG A 270 10.55 -35.28 7.42
C ARG A 270 11.85 -35.86 7.97
N GLU A 271 12.45 -35.23 8.97
CA GLU A 271 13.64 -35.73 9.65
C GLU A 271 13.40 -37.10 10.30
N GLY A 272 12.25 -37.28 10.98
CA GLY A 272 11.88 -38.55 11.60
C GLY A 272 11.78 -39.67 10.58
N ARG A 273 11.13 -39.41 9.43
CA ARG A 273 11.01 -40.37 8.32
C ARG A 273 12.38 -40.71 7.72
N GLN A 274 13.26 -39.72 7.52
CA GLN A 274 14.61 -39.96 7.01
C GLN A 274 15.46 -40.81 7.97
N LYS A 275 15.42 -40.50 9.28
CA LYS A 275 16.13 -41.26 10.32
C LYS A 275 15.64 -42.71 10.40
N TYR A 276 14.32 -42.91 10.32
CA TYR A 276 13.70 -44.23 10.27
C TYR A 276 14.12 -45.02 9.02
N LEU A 277 14.02 -44.43 7.83
CA LEU A 277 14.46 -45.07 6.58
C LEU A 277 15.94 -45.43 6.59
N ALA A 278 16.80 -44.54 7.09
CA ALA A 278 18.24 -44.82 7.21
C ALA A 278 18.53 -46.02 8.14
N LYS A 279 17.72 -46.21 9.18
CA LYS A 279 17.82 -47.38 10.07
C LYS A 279 17.31 -48.63 9.36
N LEU A 280 16.16 -48.55 8.70
CA LEU A 280 15.54 -49.66 7.98
C LEU A 280 16.45 -50.17 6.85
N ILE A 281 16.96 -49.29 5.98
CA ILE A 281 17.87 -49.63 4.88
C ILE A 281 19.10 -50.39 5.38
N ARG A 282 19.73 -49.93 6.46
CA ARG A 282 20.89 -50.60 7.07
C ARG A 282 20.54 -52.00 7.58
N SER A 283 19.38 -52.15 8.21
CA SER A 283 18.93 -53.44 8.72
C SER A 283 18.61 -54.40 7.57
N VAL A 284 17.88 -53.95 6.54
CA VAL A 284 17.55 -54.76 5.35
C VAL A 284 18.83 -55.23 4.65
N GLN A 285 19.82 -54.35 4.45
CA GLN A 285 21.11 -54.72 3.87
C GLN A 285 21.78 -55.87 4.64
N LYS A 286 21.78 -55.80 5.98
CA LYS A 286 22.36 -56.84 6.83
C LYS A 286 21.63 -58.18 6.68
N LYS A 287 20.30 -58.20 6.67
CA LYS A 287 19.50 -59.43 6.49
C LYS A 287 19.61 -60.00 5.07
N MET A 288 19.71 -59.14 4.06
CA MET A 288 19.96 -59.54 2.68
C MET A 288 21.32 -60.25 2.54
N HIS A 289 22.37 -59.77 3.22
CA HIS A 289 23.65 -60.48 3.28
C HIS A 289 23.59 -61.84 4.02
N GLN A 290 22.56 -62.06 4.85
CA GLN A 290 22.28 -63.34 5.49
C GLN A 290 21.43 -64.28 4.63
N GLY A 291 21.09 -63.87 3.40
CA GLY A 291 20.32 -64.68 2.45
C GLY A 291 18.81 -64.66 2.66
N MET A 292 18.29 -63.77 3.51
CA MET A 292 16.84 -63.65 3.73
C MET A 292 16.14 -62.97 2.55
N SER A 293 14.97 -63.48 2.19
CA SER A 293 14.08 -62.92 1.18
C SER A 293 13.31 -61.70 1.72
N ALA A 294 12.76 -60.90 0.79
CA ALA A 294 11.95 -59.74 1.16
C ALA A 294 10.71 -60.10 1.99
N ALA A 295 10.11 -61.26 1.73
CA ALA A 295 8.93 -61.75 2.46
C ALA A 295 9.28 -62.11 3.91
N GLU A 296 10.40 -62.81 4.13
CA GLU A 296 10.87 -63.15 5.49
C GLU A 296 11.25 -61.92 6.29
N ILE A 297 11.88 -60.90 5.66
CA ILE A 297 12.25 -59.65 6.34
C ILE A 297 11.00 -58.83 6.69
N ALA A 298 10.02 -58.76 5.78
CA ALA A 298 8.77 -58.04 6.00
C ALA A 298 7.95 -58.68 7.13
N GLU A 299 7.88 -60.01 7.18
CA GLU A 299 7.18 -60.76 8.23
C GLU A 299 7.89 -60.65 9.59
N ASP A 300 9.22 -60.82 9.64
CA ASP A 300 10.03 -60.71 10.87
C ASP A 300 9.85 -59.35 11.58
N TRP A 301 9.65 -58.28 10.80
CA TRP A 301 9.63 -56.90 11.31
C TRP A 301 8.28 -56.20 11.22
N ASP A 302 7.25 -56.90 10.75
CA ASP A 302 5.91 -56.34 10.50
C ASP A 302 5.97 -55.07 9.62
N GLU A 303 6.79 -55.13 8.56
CA GLU A 303 7.04 -54.03 7.63
C GLU A 303 6.34 -54.27 6.28
N ASP A 304 6.07 -53.20 5.52
CA ASP A 304 5.48 -53.32 4.19
C ASP A 304 6.44 -54.06 3.23
N ILE A 305 6.02 -55.23 2.75
CA ILE A 305 6.79 -56.04 1.80
C ILE A 305 7.21 -55.26 0.55
N HIS A 306 6.39 -54.32 0.06
CA HIS A 306 6.74 -53.50 -1.09
C HIS A 306 7.89 -52.54 -0.76
N LEU A 307 7.88 -51.93 0.43
CA LEU A 307 8.96 -51.06 0.89
C LEU A 307 10.28 -51.85 1.02
N ILE A 308 10.24 -53.06 1.57
CA ILE A 308 11.42 -53.94 1.68
C ILE A 308 11.94 -54.34 0.30
N GLN A 309 11.04 -54.71 -0.62
CA GLN A 309 11.39 -55.01 -2.01
C GLN A 309 12.04 -53.82 -2.71
N GLN A 310 11.51 -52.61 -2.54
CA GLN A 310 12.10 -51.39 -3.10
C GLN A 310 13.50 -51.13 -2.54
N ILE A 311 13.70 -51.30 -1.22
CA ILE A 311 15.02 -51.17 -0.60
C ILE A 311 16.00 -52.18 -1.20
N MET A 312 15.62 -53.46 -1.28
CA MET A 312 16.46 -54.51 -1.88
C MET A 312 16.76 -54.23 -3.36
N PHE A 313 15.78 -53.75 -4.11
CA PHE A 313 15.93 -53.33 -5.50
C PHE A 313 17.01 -52.25 -5.64
N THR A 314 17.02 -51.24 -4.76
CA THR A 314 18.08 -50.23 -4.80
C THR A 314 19.46 -50.86 -4.66
N PHE A 315 19.64 -51.89 -3.82
CA PHE A 315 20.95 -52.53 -3.65
C PHE A 315 21.33 -53.44 -4.82
N GLN A 316 20.35 -54.10 -5.43
CA GLN A 316 20.57 -55.01 -6.55
C GLN A 316 20.91 -54.28 -7.85
N PHE A 317 20.19 -53.20 -8.16
CA PHE A 317 20.30 -52.50 -9.44
C PHE A 317 21.15 -51.23 -9.39
N HIS A 318 21.38 -50.70 -8.19
CA HIS A 318 22.17 -49.48 -7.97
C HIS A 318 23.12 -49.62 -6.76
N PRO A 319 24.06 -50.57 -6.79
CA PRO A 319 25.00 -50.79 -5.67
C PRO A 319 25.85 -49.56 -5.34
N GLU A 320 26.10 -48.68 -6.31
CA GLU A 320 26.88 -47.45 -6.19
C GLU A 320 26.17 -46.34 -5.41
N TRP A 321 24.86 -46.42 -5.19
CA TRP A 321 24.12 -45.37 -4.50
C TRP A 321 24.48 -45.24 -3.03
N THR A 322 24.71 -44.00 -2.61
CA THR A 322 24.93 -43.60 -1.23
C THR A 322 23.63 -43.64 -0.42
N MET A 323 23.74 -43.69 0.92
CA MET A 323 22.57 -43.69 1.81
C MET A 323 21.62 -42.49 1.57
N PRO A 324 22.11 -41.24 1.41
CA PRO A 324 21.23 -40.11 1.09
C PRO A 324 20.44 -40.30 -0.22
N GLN A 325 21.08 -40.82 -1.28
CA GLN A 325 20.43 -41.06 -2.58
C GLN A 325 19.35 -42.13 -2.48
N ARG A 326 19.58 -43.21 -1.71
CA ARG A 326 18.58 -44.25 -1.44
C ARG A 326 17.39 -43.72 -0.64
N ILE A 327 17.63 -42.87 0.36
CA ILE A 327 16.54 -42.23 1.12
C ILE A 327 15.72 -41.31 0.22
N GLU A 328 16.39 -40.52 -0.63
CA GLU A 328 15.73 -39.58 -1.54
C GLU A 328 14.75 -40.29 -2.48
N ILE A 329 15.18 -41.36 -3.17
CA ILE A 329 14.30 -42.07 -4.11
C ILE A 329 13.12 -42.75 -3.41
N LEU A 330 13.33 -43.34 -2.22
CA LEU A 330 12.28 -44.01 -1.44
C LEU A 330 11.31 -43.02 -0.78
N THR A 331 11.66 -41.73 -0.72
CA THR A 331 10.76 -40.67 -0.24
C THR A 331 9.96 -40.00 -1.36
N LYS A 332 10.44 -40.06 -2.61
CA LYS A 332 9.79 -39.44 -3.79
C LYS A 332 8.57 -40.20 -4.32
N GLU A 333 8.46 -41.50 -4.06
CA GLU A 333 7.38 -42.35 -4.59
C GLU A 333 6.03 -42.27 -3.82
N LYS A 334 5.90 -41.40 -2.82
CA LYS A 334 4.65 -41.21 -2.04
C LYS A 334 4.06 -39.79 -2.13
N VAL A 335 4.13 -39.12 -3.28
CA VAL A 335 3.38 -37.87 -3.55
C VAL A 335 2.27 -38.12 -4.55
#